data_AF-A0A480RXA5-F1
#
_entry.id   AF-A0A480RXA5-F1
#
_cell.length_a   1.000
_cell.length_b   1.000
_cell.length_c   1.000
_cell.angle_alpha   90.00
_cell.angle_beta   90.00
_cell.angle_gamma   90.00
#
_symmetry.space_group_name_H-M   'P 1'
#
loop_
_entity.id
_entity.type
_entity.pdbx_description
1 polymer ?
#
loop_
_entity_poly.entity_id
_entity_poly.type
_entity_poly.pdbx_seq_one_letter_code
_entity_poly.pdbx_strand_id
1 'polypeptide(L)'
;MESEEEQHMTTLLCMGFSDPATIRKALRLAKNDINEAVALLTNERPGLDYGGYEPMDSGGGPSPGPGGGSRGDGSGDGGGGPSRGGSTGGGGGFDPPPAYHEVVDAEKNDENGNCSGEGIEFPTTNLYELESRVLTDHWSIPYKREESLGKCLLASTYLARLGLSESDENCKRFMDRCMPEAFKKLLTSSAVHKWGTEIHEGIYNMLMLLIELVAERIKQDPIPTGLLAVLTMAFNPDNEYHFKNRMKVSQRNWAEVFGEGNMFAVSPVSTFQKEPHGWVVDLVNKFGELGGFAAIQAKLHSEDIELGAVSALVQPLGVCAEYLNSSVVQPMLDPVILTTIQDVRSVEEKDLKDKRLVSIPELLSAIKLLCMRFQPDLVTVVDDLRLDILLRMLKSPHFSAKMNSLKEVTKLIEDSTLSKSVKNAIDTDRLLDWLVENSVLSIALEGNIDQAQYCDRIKGIIELLGSKLSLDELTKIWKIQSGQSSTVIENIHTIIAAAAVKFNSDQLNHLFVLIQKSWETESDRVRQKLLSLIGRIGREARYETTSGKVLDVLWELAHLPTLPSSLIQQALEEHLTILSDAYAVKEAIKRSYIIKCIEDIKRPGEWSGLEKNKKDGFKAARWADWGLCLPARLHRN
;
A
#
# COMPACT_ATOMS: atom_id res chain seq x y z
N MET A 1 8.08 -7.01 -41.33
CA MET A 1 8.23 -6.69 -39.91
C MET A 1 8.17 -5.17 -39.88
N GLU A 2 7.01 -4.60 -39.57
CA GLU A 2 6.83 -3.14 -39.50
C GLU A 2 7.68 -2.57 -38.38
N SER A 3 8.23 -1.38 -38.56
CA SER A 3 9.06 -0.74 -37.53
C SER A 3 8.20 -0.29 -36.34
N GLU A 4 8.75 -0.28 -35.12
CA GLU A 4 8.01 0.15 -33.92
C GLU A 4 7.37 1.54 -34.06
N GLU A 5 8.02 2.46 -34.80
CA GLU A 5 7.49 3.80 -35.12
C GLU A 5 6.17 3.73 -35.93
N GLU A 6 6.04 2.75 -36.82
CA GLU A 6 4.88 2.56 -37.69
C GLU A 6 3.69 1.93 -36.93
N GLN A 7 4.00 1.07 -35.96
CA GLN A 7 3.03 0.47 -35.05
C GLN A 7 2.47 1.51 -34.06
N HIS A 8 3.33 2.38 -33.53
CA HIS A 8 2.92 3.50 -32.68
C HIS A 8 2.15 4.58 -33.45
N MET A 9 2.53 4.85 -34.71
CA MET A 9 1.76 5.73 -35.59
C MET A 9 0.34 5.20 -35.83
N THR A 10 0.20 3.90 -36.09
CA THR A 10 -1.12 3.25 -36.28
C THR A 10 -1.97 3.32 -35.01
N THR A 11 -1.34 3.11 -33.85
CA THR A 11 -2.00 3.21 -32.54
C THR A 11 -2.54 4.62 -32.29
N LEU A 12 -1.76 5.66 -32.59
CA LEU A 12 -2.18 7.06 -32.42
C LEU A 12 -3.27 7.48 -33.42
N LEU A 13 -3.26 6.96 -34.64
CA LEU A 13 -4.37 7.14 -35.58
C LEU A 13 -5.66 6.51 -35.06
N CYS A 14 -5.58 5.31 -34.45
CA CYS A 14 -6.73 4.66 -33.82
C CYS A 14 -7.26 5.40 -32.58
N MET A 15 -6.42 6.20 -31.91
CA MET A 15 -6.81 7.06 -30.78
C MET A 15 -7.51 8.35 -31.21
N GLY A 16 -7.68 8.59 -32.51
CA GLY A 16 -8.46 9.72 -33.06
C GLY A 16 -7.63 10.93 -33.48
N PHE A 17 -6.29 10.88 -33.39
CA PHE A 17 -5.42 11.88 -34.00
C PHE A 17 -5.41 11.66 -35.52
N SER A 18 -5.80 12.67 -36.30
CA SER A 18 -6.07 12.50 -37.74
C SER A 18 -4.94 12.92 -38.67
N ASP A 19 -3.88 13.57 -38.15
CA ASP A 19 -2.76 14.05 -38.97
C ASP A 19 -1.46 13.22 -38.77
N PRO A 20 -1.11 12.33 -39.73
CA PRO A 20 0.09 11.50 -39.66
C PRO A 20 1.41 12.29 -39.63
N ALA A 21 1.44 13.53 -40.11
CA ALA A 21 2.64 14.36 -40.08
C ALA A 21 2.91 14.89 -38.66
N THR A 22 1.87 15.35 -37.97
CA THR A 22 1.95 15.81 -36.59
C THR A 22 2.22 14.65 -35.63
N ILE A 23 1.62 13.46 -35.84
CA ILE A 23 1.89 12.24 -35.06
C ILE A 23 3.37 11.84 -35.15
N ARG A 24 3.95 11.80 -36.36
CA ARG A 24 5.37 11.47 -36.53
C ARG A 24 6.29 12.49 -35.88
N LYS A 25 5.93 13.78 -35.92
CA LYS A 25 6.69 14.82 -35.24
C LYS A 25 6.63 14.66 -33.71
N ALA A 26 5.45 14.35 -33.17
CA ALA A 26 5.26 14.10 -31.74
C ALA A 26 6.03 12.86 -31.26
N LEU A 27 5.93 11.74 -31.99
CA LEU A 27 6.70 10.51 -31.70
C LEU A 27 8.21 10.75 -31.75
N ARG A 28 8.72 11.52 -32.71
CA ARG A 28 10.15 11.87 -32.75
C ARG A 28 10.59 12.73 -31.57
N LEU A 29 9.77 13.70 -31.17
CA LEU A 29 10.07 14.55 -30.01
C LEU A 29 9.99 13.78 -28.69
N ALA A 30 9.07 12.81 -28.61
CA ALA A 30 8.89 11.89 -27.49
C ALA A 30 9.80 10.65 -27.55
N LYS A 31 10.78 10.59 -28.48
CA LYS A 31 11.69 9.44 -28.66
C LYS A 31 10.97 8.08 -28.76
N ASN A 32 9.87 8.04 -29.51
CA ASN A 32 8.97 6.89 -29.70
C ASN A 32 8.13 6.48 -28.47
N ASP A 33 8.08 7.26 -27.40
CA ASP A 33 7.13 7.04 -26.30
C ASP A 33 5.72 7.51 -26.68
N ILE A 34 4.75 6.59 -26.71
CA ILE A 34 3.36 6.88 -27.06
C ILE A 34 2.73 7.88 -26.06
N ASN A 35 2.96 7.74 -24.76
CA ASN A 35 2.28 8.55 -23.76
C ASN A 35 2.77 10.00 -23.79
N GLU A 36 4.07 10.19 -23.98
CA GLU A 36 4.65 11.52 -24.13
C GLU A 36 4.28 12.15 -25.49
N ALA A 37 4.16 11.35 -26.55
CA ALA A 37 3.63 11.81 -27.83
C ALA A 37 2.15 12.23 -27.72
N VAL A 38 1.31 11.50 -26.98
CA VAL A 38 -0.08 11.89 -26.71
C VAL A 38 -0.12 13.22 -25.95
N ALA A 39 0.68 13.38 -24.90
CA ALA A 39 0.74 14.63 -24.12
C ALA A 39 1.13 15.85 -24.98
N LEU A 40 2.07 15.66 -25.92
CA LEU A 40 2.45 16.69 -26.89
C LEU A 40 1.34 16.99 -27.91
N LEU A 41 0.58 15.97 -28.32
CA LEU A 41 -0.54 16.12 -29.25
C LEU A 41 -1.79 16.73 -28.59
N THR A 42 -1.96 16.55 -27.29
CA THR A 42 -3.07 17.11 -26.49
C THR A 42 -2.72 18.44 -25.83
N ASN A 43 -1.49 18.94 -26.01
CA ASN A 43 -1.01 20.21 -25.47
C ASN A 43 -1.04 20.29 -23.93
N GLU A 44 -0.93 19.15 -23.26
CA GLU A 44 -0.80 19.07 -21.80
C GLU A 44 0.68 18.83 -21.44
N ARG A 45 1.38 19.86 -20.98
CA ARG A 45 2.66 19.66 -20.27
C ARG A 45 2.47 19.88 -18.76
N PRO A 46 2.89 18.93 -17.91
CA PRO A 46 2.99 19.16 -16.47
C PRO A 46 4.12 20.15 -16.18
N GLY A 47 3.86 21.10 -15.29
CA GLY A 47 4.62 22.33 -15.12
C GLY A 47 6.10 22.19 -14.73
N LEU A 48 6.91 23.04 -15.36
CA LEU A 48 8.20 23.57 -14.92
C LEU A 48 8.39 24.92 -15.63
N ASP A 49 8.25 26.05 -14.94
CA ASP A 49 9.29 27.09 -14.94
C ASP A 49 9.11 28.11 -13.81
N TYR A 50 10.23 28.42 -13.14
CA TYR A 50 10.40 29.40 -12.07
C TYR A 50 11.16 30.59 -12.69
N GLY A 51 10.75 31.83 -12.38
CA GLY A 51 11.17 33.03 -13.13
C GLY A 51 12.67 33.34 -13.16
N GLY A 52 13.09 34.00 -14.26
CA GLY A 52 14.39 34.65 -14.44
C GLY A 52 14.25 35.88 -15.35
N TYR A 53 14.70 37.03 -14.83
CA TYR A 53 14.79 38.34 -15.48
C TYR A 53 15.71 38.35 -16.71
N GLU A 54 15.45 39.23 -17.70
CA GLU A 54 16.43 40.09 -18.42
C GLU A 54 15.71 41.02 -19.46
N PRO A 55 16.36 42.12 -19.93
CA PRO A 55 15.76 43.46 -20.03
C PRO A 55 15.36 43.98 -21.45
N MET A 56 14.74 45.18 -21.47
CA MET A 56 14.39 46.03 -22.63
C MET A 56 15.48 46.13 -23.72
N ASP A 57 15.10 46.18 -25.02
CA ASP A 57 15.09 47.43 -25.84
C ASP A 57 14.49 47.26 -27.26
N SER A 58 13.91 48.36 -27.76
CA SER A 58 13.82 48.83 -29.17
C SER A 58 12.80 48.26 -30.18
N GLY A 59 11.87 49.14 -30.61
CA GLY A 59 11.56 49.30 -32.04
C GLY A 59 10.12 49.61 -32.47
N GLY A 60 9.75 50.90 -32.51
CA GLY A 60 8.96 51.49 -33.60
C GLY A 60 7.42 51.43 -33.55
N GLY A 61 6.79 52.60 -33.36
CA GLY A 61 5.33 52.81 -33.46
C GLY A 61 4.78 52.75 -34.91
N PRO A 62 3.56 53.26 -35.18
CA PRO A 62 3.18 54.63 -34.83
C PRO A 62 1.78 54.80 -34.19
N SER A 63 1.67 55.83 -33.34
CA SER A 63 0.44 56.53 -32.94
C SER A 63 -0.06 57.47 -34.07
N PRO A 64 -1.00 58.43 -33.88
CA PRO A 64 -1.81 58.75 -32.68
C PRO A 64 -3.28 59.14 -32.95
N GLY A 65 -4.04 59.32 -31.86
CA GLY A 65 -5.03 60.40 -31.79
C GLY A 65 -6.05 60.28 -30.65
N PRO A 66 -6.42 61.38 -29.96
CA PRO A 66 -6.56 61.39 -28.49
C PRO A 66 -7.88 61.98 -27.95
N GLY A 67 -8.04 61.94 -26.61
CA GLY A 67 -9.00 62.74 -25.83
C GLY A 67 -9.75 61.86 -24.81
N GLY A 68 -9.46 61.91 -23.50
CA GLY A 68 -9.76 63.01 -22.57
C GLY A 68 -11.22 62.87 -22.10
N GLY A 69 -11.63 62.82 -20.84
CA GLY A 69 -11.06 62.96 -19.51
C GLY A 69 -12.22 62.98 -18.49
N SER A 70 -11.92 62.89 -17.19
CA SER A 70 -12.75 63.30 -16.02
C SER A 70 -14.06 62.54 -15.74
N ARG A 71 -14.18 61.81 -14.61
CA ARG A 71 -14.60 62.25 -13.25
C ARG A 71 -16.03 62.81 -13.19
N GLY A 72 -16.87 62.20 -12.35
CA GLY A 72 -18.07 62.82 -11.81
C GLY A 72 -19.08 61.82 -11.21
N ASP A 73 -19.11 61.76 -9.86
CA ASP A 73 -20.19 61.22 -9.03
C ASP A 73 -21.54 61.89 -9.32
N GLY A 74 -22.63 61.18 -9.02
CA GLY A 74 -23.97 61.79 -8.95
C GLY A 74 -25.11 60.80 -8.71
N SER A 75 -25.51 60.67 -7.45
CA SER A 75 -26.74 60.01 -6.99
C SER A 75 -28.00 60.76 -7.46
N GLY A 76 -29.11 60.05 -7.69
CA GLY A 76 -30.41 60.68 -7.97
C GLY A 76 -31.55 59.69 -8.09
N ASP A 77 -32.45 59.75 -7.11
CA ASP A 77 -33.67 58.97 -6.89
C ASP A 77 -34.88 59.51 -7.70
N GLY A 78 -35.93 58.67 -7.87
CA GLY A 78 -37.31 59.16 -8.06
C GLY A 78 -38.04 58.90 -9.39
N GLY A 79 -38.89 57.86 -9.41
CA GLY A 79 -40.35 58.00 -9.61
C GLY A 79 -40.99 58.13 -11.01
N GLY A 80 -41.89 57.18 -11.32
CA GLY A 80 -43.17 57.46 -12.01
C GLY A 80 -43.31 57.04 -13.49
N GLY A 81 -44.14 56.02 -13.78
CA GLY A 81 -44.60 55.64 -15.14
C GLY A 81 -45.71 56.58 -15.69
N PRO A 82 -46.55 56.18 -16.68
CA PRO A 82 -46.62 54.92 -17.43
C PRO A 82 -46.79 55.06 -18.98
N SER A 83 -46.51 53.98 -19.74
CA SER A 83 -47.39 53.38 -20.78
C SER A 83 -46.70 52.81 -22.01
N ARG A 84 -47.08 51.54 -22.29
CA ARG A 84 -47.27 50.84 -23.57
C ARG A 84 -46.06 50.53 -24.48
N GLY A 85 -45.80 49.22 -24.58
CA GLY A 85 -45.79 48.51 -25.87
C GLY A 85 -44.65 47.52 -26.10
N GLY A 86 -44.98 46.21 -26.11
CA GLY A 86 -44.40 45.27 -27.07
C GLY A 86 -43.34 44.26 -26.59
N SER A 87 -43.80 43.01 -26.46
CA SER A 87 -43.16 41.77 -26.98
C SER A 87 -41.98 41.10 -26.26
N THR A 88 -42.29 39.89 -25.75
CA THR A 88 -41.56 38.61 -25.87
C THR A 88 -40.12 38.46 -25.34
N GLY A 89 -39.95 37.58 -24.35
CA GLY A 89 -38.68 36.92 -24.02
C GLY A 89 -38.65 36.39 -22.59
N GLY A 90 -38.94 35.11 -22.38
CA GLY A 90 -38.96 34.47 -21.06
C GLY A 90 -37.57 34.33 -20.44
N GLY A 91 -37.41 34.85 -19.22
CA GLY A 91 -36.29 34.57 -18.32
C GLY A 91 -36.79 33.75 -17.13
N GLY A 92 -36.18 32.59 -16.91
CA GLY A 92 -36.37 31.78 -15.71
C GLY A 92 -35.63 32.40 -14.52
N GLY A 93 -36.38 32.82 -13.51
CA GLY A 93 -35.87 33.14 -12.18
C GLY A 93 -35.80 31.88 -11.34
N PHE A 94 -34.63 31.63 -10.76
CA PHE A 94 -34.42 30.66 -9.69
C PHE A 94 -35.03 31.20 -8.39
N ASP A 95 -35.98 30.47 -7.80
CA ASP A 95 -36.36 30.66 -6.40
C ASP A 95 -35.24 30.13 -5.48
N PRO A 96 -34.94 30.80 -4.35
CA PRO A 96 -34.03 30.25 -3.35
C PRO A 96 -34.66 29.00 -2.69
N PRO A 97 -33.87 27.97 -2.35
CA PRO A 97 -34.41 26.77 -1.71
C PRO A 97 -34.91 27.09 -0.28
N PRO A 98 -35.96 26.41 0.22
CA PRO A 98 -36.49 26.66 1.56
C PRO A 98 -35.50 26.29 2.66
N ALA A 99 -35.65 26.93 3.83
CA ALA A 99 -34.83 26.74 5.02
C ALA A 99 -35.00 25.34 5.66
N TYR A 100 -33.94 24.92 6.34
CA TYR A 100 -33.55 23.58 6.78
C TYR A 100 -34.31 22.99 8.00
N HIS A 101 -35.59 23.30 8.22
CA HIS A 101 -36.27 22.84 9.44
C HIS A 101 -37.78 22.59 9.29
N GLU A 102 -38.23 21.84 8.28
CA GLU A 102 -39.63 21.41 8.17
C GLU A 102 -39.76 20.14 7.30
N VAL A 103 -39.34 18.98 7.82
CA VAL A 103 -39.74 17.64 7.34
C VAL A 103 -39.64 16.60 8.46
N VAL A 104 -40.07 16.99 9.65
CA VAL A 104 -40.60 16.06 10.65
C VAL A 104 -42.04 16.49 10.85
N ASP A 105 -42.96 15.53 10.85
CA ASP A 105 -44.42 15.68 10.87
C ASP A 105 -45.09 15.76 9.48
N ALA A 106 -45.10 14.61 8.82
CA ALA A 106 -46.20 14.24 7.93
C ALA A 106 -46.87 12.97 8.46
N GLU A 107 -47.51 13.06 9.63
CA GLU A 107 -48.57 12.11 9.99
C GLU A 107 -49.77 12.38 9.06
N LYS A 108 -49.94 11.54 8.03
CA LYS A 108 -51.23 11.41 7.36
C LYS A 108 -52.14 10.57 8.25
N ASN A 109 -53.03 11.24 8.97
CA ASN A 109 -54.20 10.61 9.58
C ASN A 109 -55.16 10.19 8.46
N ASP A 110 -55.18 8.90 8.13
CA ASP A 110 -56.30 8.29 7.42
C ASP A 110 -57.31 7.77 8.46
N GLU A 111 -58.50 8.38 8.46
CA GLU A 111 -59.67 7.97 9.23
C GLU A 111 -60.23 6.64 8.68
N ASN A 112 -59.52 5.54 8.91
CA ASN A 112 -60.12 4.22 8.93
C ASN A 112 -59.26 3.31 9.80
N GLY A 113 -59.75 3.00 10.99
CA GLY A 113 -59.06 2.22 12.03
C GLY A 113 -58.69 0.81 11.59
N ASN A 114 -57.62 0.70 10.82
CA ASN A 114 -56.94 -0.54 10.51
C ASN A 114 -55.47 -0.39 10.94
N CYS A 115 -55.21 -0.65 12.22
CA CYS A 115 -53.86 -0.92 12.71
C CYS A 115 -53.38 -2.25 12.12
N SER A 116 -52.91 -2.23 10.88
CA SER A 116 -52.07 -3.30 10.33
C SER A 116 -50.65 -2.77 10.30
N GLY A 117 -49.77 -3.35 11.12
CA GLY A 117 -48.35 -3.01 11.14
C GLY A 117 -47.73 -3.11 9.75
N GLU A 118 -47.33 -1.96 9.19
CA GLU A 118 -46.38 -1.94 8.09
C GLU A 118 -45.04 -2.45 8.63
N GLY A 119 -44.61 -3.60 8.09
CA GLY A 119 -43.47 -4.35 8.58
C GLY A 119 -42.19 -3.52 8.58
N ILE A 120 -41.51 -3.55 9.72
CA ILE A 120 -40.13 -3.11 9.89
C ILE A 120 -39.25 -4.09 9.09
N GLU A 121 -39.19 -3.93 7.77
CA GLU A 121 -38.45 -4.85 6.90
C GLU A 121 -37.25 -4.16 6.24
N PHE A 122 -36.10 -4.81 6.31
CA PHE A 122 -34.89 -4.35 5.65
C PHE A 122 -35.06 -4.33 4.11
N PRO A 123 -34.54 -3.31 3.38
CA PRO A 123 -34.72 -3.17 1.94
C PRO A 123 -33.88 -4.19 1.15
N THR A 124 -34.34 -5.44 1.15
CA THR A 124 -33.62 -6.61 0.63
C THR A 124 -33.33 -6.50 -0.88
N THR A 125 -34.24 -5.93 -1.67
CA THR A 125 -34.01 -5.68 -3.10
C THR A 125 -32.83 -4.73 -3.35
N ASN A 126 -32.72 -3.67 -2.54
CA ASN A 126 -31.61 -2.73 -2.62
C ASN A 126 -30.29 -3.38 -2.19
N LEU A 127 -30.32 -4.27 -1.20
CA LEU A 127 -29.13 -5.05 -0.82
C LEU A 127 -28.61 -5.89 -1.98
N TYR A 128 -29.48 -6.66 -2.66
CA TYR A 128 -29.05 -7.48 -3.79
C TYR A 128 -28.51 -6.65 -4.95
N GLU A 129 -29.15 -5.51 -5.26
CA GLU A 129 -28.65 -4.57 -6.26
C GLU A 129 -27.27 -4.05 -5.88
N LEU A 130 -27.07 -3.66 -4.62
CA LEU A 130 -25.80 -3.15 -4.13
C LEU A 130 -24.70 -4.22 -4.19
N GLU A 131 -24.98 -5.44 -3.74
CA GLU A 131 -24.05 -6.57 -3.83
C GLU A 131 -23.63 -6.86 -5.27
N SER A 132 -24.59 -6.81 -6.21
CA SER A 132 -24.31 -7.06 -7.63
C SER A 132 -23.35 -6.04 -8.24
N ARG A 133 -23.31 -4.82 -7.70
CA ARG A 133 -22.44 -3.73 -8.16
C ARG A 133 -21.12 -3.68 -7.40
N VAL A 134 -21.17 -3.72 -6.08
CA VAL A 134 -20.01 -3.52 -5.19
C VAL A 134 -19.06 -4.71 -5.23
N LEU A 135 -19.56 -5.94 -5.40
CA LEU A 135 -18.74 -7.15 -5.37
C LEU A 135 -18.10 -7.51 -6.73
N THR A 136 -18.12 -6.59 -7.70
CA THR A 136 -17.50 -6.76 -9.03
C THR A 136 -16.44 -5.68 -9.31
N ASP A 137 -15.58 -5.91 -10.31
CA ASP A 137 -14.47 -5.00 -10.64
C ASP A 137 -14.93 -3.72 -11.36
N HIS A 138 -15.97 -3.83 -12.20
CA HIS A 138 -16.59 -2.70 -12.90
C HIS A 138 -17.84 -2.23 -12.15
N TRP A 139 -17.63 -1.38 -11.16
CA TRP A 139 -18.70 -0.88 -10.30
C TRP A 139 -19.18 0.52 -10.70
N SER A 140 -20.45 0.80 -10.45
CA SER A 140 -21.02 2.16 -10.46
C SER A 140 -21.26 2.62 -9.04
N ILE A 141 -20.95 3.89 -8.77
CA ILE A 141 -20.88 4.46 -7.42
C ILE A 141 -22.31 4.77 -6.93
N PRO A 142 -22.84 4.07 -5.91
CA PRO A 142 -24.12 4.44 -5.31
C PRO A 142 -23.83 5.43 -4.17
N TYR A 143 -23.87 6.72 -4.46
CA TYR A 143 -23.48 7.78 -3.52
C TYR A 143 -24.65 8.69 -3.11
N LYS A 144 -25.86 8.45 -3.63
CA LYS A 144 -27.03 9.25 -3.29
C LYS A 144 -27.87 8.58 -2.19
N ARG A 145 -28.60 9.41 -1.44
CA ARG A 145 -29.41 8.97 -0.28
C ARG A 145 -30.57 8.06 -0.68
N GLU A 146 -31.14 8.31 -1.84
CA GLU A 146 -32.24 7.58 -2.46
C GLU A 146 -31.82 6.30 -3.19
N GLU A 147 -30.51 6.10 -3.35
CA GLU A 147 -29.92 4.90 -3.96
C GLU A 147 -29.71 3.80 -2.92
N SER A 148 -29.32 2.61 -3.40
CA SER A 148 -29.31 1.38 -2.61
C SER A 148 -28.40 1.43 -1.38
N LEU A 149 -27.24 2.12 -1.44
CA LEU A 149 -26.39 2.31 -0.27
C LEU A 149 -27.07 3.17 0.80
N GLY A 150 -27.62 4.33 0.41
CA GLY A 150 -28.31 5.25 1.33
C GLY A 150 -29.54 4.61 1.98
N LYS A 151 -30.35 3.88 1.21
CA LYS A 151 -31.52 3.14 1.71
C LYS A 151 -31.14 2.05 2.72
N CYS A 152 -30.12 1.25 2.41
CA CYS A 152 -29.64 0.21 3.32
C CYS A 152 -29.05 0.81 4.61
N LEU A 153 -28.32 1.92 4.53
CA LEU A 153 -27.80 2.63 5.71
C LEU A 153 -28.94 3.14 6.60
N LEU A 154 -29.93 3.83 6.03
CA LEU A 154 -31.08 4.35 6.78
C LEU A 154 -31.89 3.25 7.47
N ALA A 155 -32.17 2.16 6.74
CA ALA A 155 -32.89 1.02 7.30
C ALA A 155 -32.09 0.33 8.41
N SER A 156 -30.77 0.16 8.22
CA SER A 156 -29.89 -0.38 9.26
C SER A 156 -29.90 0.49 10.51
N THR A 157 -29.84 1.82 10.36
CA THR A 157 -29.86 2.76 11.49
C THR A 157 -31.18 2.65 12.25
N TYR A 158 -32.30 2.54 11.53
CA TYR A 158 -33.61 2.34 12.14
C TYR A 158 -33.69 1.02 12.92
N LEU A 159 -33.26 -0.10 12.32
CA LEU A 159 -33.20 -1.40 12.99
C LEU A 159 -32.26 -1.38 14.21
N ALA A 160 -31.11 -0.69 14.10
CA ALA A 160 -30.20 -0.51 15.22
C ALA A 160 -30.90 0.24 16.36
N ARG A 161 -31.61 1.35 16.11
CA ARG A 161 -32.36 2.07 17.16
C ARG A 161 -33.39 1.20 17.88
N LEU A 162 -33.97 0.21 17.18
CA LEU A 162 -34.92 -0.74 17.73
C LEU A 162 -34.28 -1.97 18.41
N GLY A 163 -32.95 -2.11 18.34
CA GLY A 163 -32.25 -3.30 18.86
C GLY A 163 -32.43 -4.56 18.01
N LEU A 164 -32.86 -4.42 16.76
CA LEU A 164 -33.21 -5.53 15.86
C LEU A 164 -32.16 -5.84 14.79
N SER A 165 -31.11 -5.03 14.69
CA SER A 165 -30.10 -5.13 13.61
C SER A 165 -29.33 -6.45 13.57
N GLU A 166 -29.14 -7.12 14.72
CA GLU A 166 -28.49 -8.44 14.80
C GLU A 166 -29.45 -9.60 14.50
N SER A 167 -30.77 -9.37 14.67
CA SER A 167 -31.80 -10.38 14.44
C SER A 167 -32.28 -10.41 12.98
N ASP A 168 -32.12 -9.30 12.25
CA ASP A 168 -32.40 -9.24 10.82
C ASP A 168 -31.18 -9.72 10.01
N GLU A 169 -31.32 -10.88 9.37
CA GLU A 169 -30.26 -11.52 8.59
C GLU A 169 -29.76 -10.65 7.42
N ASN A 170 -30.64 -9.86 6.79
CA ASN A 170 -30.27 -9.00 5.67
C ASN A 170 -29.52 -7.76 6.15
N CYS A 171 -29.96 -7.16 7.25
CA CYS A 171 -29.26 -6.06 7.91
C CYS A 171 -27.87 -6.48 8.35
N LYS A 172 -27.75 -7.66 9.00
CA LYS A 172 -26.47 -8.22 9.40
C LYS A 172 -25.56 -8.48 8.21
N ARG A 173 -26.08 -9.14 7.16
CA ARG A 173 -25.33 -9.39 5.91
C ARG A 173 -24.85 -8.09 5.25
N PHE A 174 -25.67 -7.04 5.27
CA PHE A 174 -25.28 -5.73 4.77
C PHE A 174 -24.11 -5.15 5.59
N MET A 175 -24.23 -5.12 6.92
CA MET A 175 -23.20 -4.59 7.83
C MET A 175 -21.88 -5.38 7.79
N ASP A 176 -21.95 -6.70 7.71
CA ASP A 176 -20.77 -7.57 7.83
C ASP A 176 -20.02 -7.76 6.51
N ARG A 177 -20.68 -7.56 5.36
CA ARG A 177 -20.12 -7.90 4.04
C ARG A 177 -20.22 -6.79 3.01
N CYS A 178 -21.43 -6.31 2.74
CA CYS A 178 -21.66 -5.41 1.61
C CYS A 178 -21.16 -3.99 1.89
N MET A 179 -21.50 -3.44 3.06
CA MET A 179 -21.11 -2.09 3.47
C MET A 179 -19.59 -1.91 3.61
N PRO A 180 -18.83 -2.82 4.27
CA PRO A 180 -17.38 -2.66 4.38
C PRO A 180 -16.69 -2.57 3.02
N GLU A 181 -17.09 -3.42 2.06
CA GLU A 181 -16.52 -3.40 0.72
C GLU A 181 -16.92 -2.13 -0.06
N ALA A 182 -18.16 -1.66 0.11
CA ALA A 182 -18.62 -0.41 -0.49
C ALA A 182 -17.76 0.78 -0.02
N PHE A 183 -17.61 0.97 1.29
CA PHE A 183 -16.81 2.07 1.83
C PHE A 183 -15.32 1.93 1.55
N LYS A 184 -14.78 0.70 1.53
CA LYS A 184 -13.39 0.47 1.09
C LYS A 184 -13.18 1.01 -0.32
N LYS A 185 -14.06 0.67 -1.28
CA LYS A 185 -13.96 1.18 -2.66
C LYS A 185 -14.16 2.69 -2.75
N LEU A 186 -15.09 3.26 -1.97
CA LEU A 186 -15.35 4.70 -1.94
C LEU A 186 -14.18 5.52 -1.36
N LEU A 187 -13.44 4.96 -0.40
CA LEU A 187 -12.45 5.71 0.38
C LEU A 187 -11.00 5.44 0.01
N THR A 188 -10.68 4.26 -0.51
CA THR A 188 -9.28 3.82 -0.72
C THR A 188 -8.93 3.54 -2.18
N SER A 189 -9.89 3.65 -3.11
CA SER A 189 -9.60 3.44 -4.53
C SER A 189 -8.88 4.64 -5.13
N SER A 190 -7.86 4.40 -5.96
CA SER A 190 -7.23 5.47 -6.75
C SER A 190 -8.18 6.14 -7.74
N ALA A 191 -9.31 5.50 -8.07
CA ALA A 191 -10.36 6.07 -8.90
C ALA A 191 -10.97 7.34 -8.28
N VAL A 192 -10.89 7.51 -6.96
CA VAL A 192 -11.40 8.67 -6.22
C VAL A 192 -10.88 9.99 -6.80
N HIS A 193 -9.65 10.01 -7.30
CA HIS A 193 -9.02 11.19 -7.87
C HIS A 193 -9.66 11.67 -9.18
N LYS A 194 -10.46 10.82 -9.84
CA LYS A 194 -11.12 11.09 -11.13
C LYS A 194 -12.57 11.51 -10.99
N TRP A 195 -13.14 11.46 -9.77
CA TRP A 195 -14.56 11.74 -9.55
C TRP A 195 -14.84 13.24 -9.50
N GLY A 196 -16.05 13.62 -9.94
CA GLY A 196 -16.53 15.00 -9.87
C GLY A 196 -16.95 15.40 -8.46
N THR A 197 -17.00 16.70 -8.18
CA THR A 197 -17.36 17.25 -6.85
C THR A 197 -18.69 16.72 -6.32
N GLU A 198 -19.69 16.55 -7.18
CA GLU A 198 -21.01 16.01 -6.84
C GLU A 198 -20.95 14.60 -6.24
N ILE A 199 -20.05 13.75 -6.76
CA ILE A 199 -19.82 12.40 -6.26
C ILE A 199 -19.16 12.49 -4.89
N HIS A 200 -18.16 13.37 -4.73
CA HIS A 200 -17.48 13.54 -3.45
C HIS A 200 -18.44 14.01 -2.35
N GLU A 201 -19.33 14.96 -2.64
CA GLU A 201 -20.35 15.44 -1.70
C GLU A 201 -21.39 14.35 -1.39
N GLY A 202 -21.76 13.54 -2.38
CA GLY A 202 -22.58 12.35 -2.18
C GLY A 202 -21.95 11.35 -1.21
N ILE A 203 -20.66 11.03 -1.41
CA ILE A 203 -19.90 10.14 -0.53
C ILE A 203 -19.85 10.72 0.89
N TYR A 204 -19.64 12.03 1.04
CA TYR A 204 -19.69 12.70 2.34
C TYR A 204 -21.04 12.50 3.04
N ASN A 205 -22.15 12.61 2.30
CA ASN A 205 -23.48 12.33 2.85
C ASN A 205 -23.65 10.84 3.23
N MET A 206 -23.08 9.91 2.47
CA MET A 206 -23.11 8.48 2.85
C MET A 206 -22.28 8.21 4.11
N LEU A 207 -21.15 8.91 4.27
CA LEU A 207 -20.36 8.85 5.50
C LEU A 207 -21.16 9.39 6.69
N MET A 208 -21.93 10.47 6.54
CA MET A 208 -22.82 10.97 7.60
C MET A 208 -23.86 9.92 8.03
N LEU A 209 -24.47 9.21 7.08
CA LEU A 209 -25.39 8.11 7.39
C LEU A 209 -24.70 6.93 8.07
N LEU A 210 -23.45 6.61 7.68
CA LEU A 210 -22.63 5.62 8.35
C LEU A 210 -22.36 6.02 9.81
N ILE A 211 -22.01 7.28 10.08
CA ILE A 211 -21.78 7.78 11.44
C ILE A 211 -23.04 7.60 12.30
N GLU A 212 -24.22 7.90 11.76
CA GLU A 212 -25.49 7.66 12.46
C GLU A 212 -25.69 6.19 12.82
N LEU A 213 -25.47 5.28 11.87
CA LEU A 213 -25.57 3.84 12.12
C LEU A 213 -24.59 3.37 13.21
N VAL A 214 -23.31 3.76 13.10
CA VAL A 214 -22.27 3.31 14.04
C VAL A 214 -22.56 3.83 15.44
N ALA A 215 -22.93 5.11 15.57
CA ALA A 215 -23.25 5.71 16.86
C ALA A 215 -24.44 5.04 17.56
N GLU A 216 -25.43 4.52 16.82
CA GLU A 216 -26.52 3.75 17.41
C GLU A 216 -26.14 2.30 17.73
N ARG A 217 -25.44 1.63 16.81
CA ARG A 217 -25.10 0.21 16.98
C ARG A 217 -24.09 -0.02 18.10
N ILE A 218 -23.16 0.90 18.34
CA ILE A 218 -22.13 0.74 19.39
C ILE A 218 -22.70 0.74 20.82
N LYS A 219 -23.89 1.32 21.02
CA LYS A 219 -24.59 1.33 22.32
C LYS A 219 -25.07 -0.06 22.73
N GLN A 220 -25.10 -1.02 21.80
CA GLN A 220 -25.65 -2.36 21.99
C GLN A 220 -24.57 -3.44 22.02
N ASP A 221 -24.88 -4.57 22.64
CA ASP A 221 -24.05 -5.77 22.64
C ASP A 221 -24.48 -6.76 21.53
N PRO A 222 -23.54 -7.53 20.95
CA PRO A 222 -22.09 -7.45 21.16
C PRO A 222 -21.46 -6.21 20.50
N ILE A 223 -20.22 -5.87 20.89
CA ILE A 223 -19.45 -4.78 20.29
C ILE A 223 -19.31 -5.02 18.77
N PRO A 224 -19.73 -4.06 17.92
CA PRO A 224 -19.79 -4.27 16.46
C PRO A 224 -18.41 -4.06 15.81
N THR A 225 -17.49 -5.00 16.02
CA THR A 225 -16.08 -4.90 15.58
C THR A 225 -15.92 -4.66 14.07
N GLY A 226 -16.73 -5.31 13.24
CA GLY A 226 -16.74 -5.09 11.78
C GLY A 226 -17.13 -3.67 11.40
N LEU A 227 -18.15 -3.12 12.06
CA LEU A 227 -18.62 -1.75 11.83
C LEU A 227 -17.60 -0.70 12.32
N LEU A 228 -16.91 -0.98 13.42
CA LEU A 228 -15.81 -0.14 13.93
C LEU A 228 -14.60 -0.11 12.98
N ALA A 229 -14.35 -1.20 12.24
CA ALA A 229 -13.35 -1.19 11.18
C ALA A 229 -13.75 -0.25 10.02
N VAL A 230 -15.04 -0.18 9.66
CA VAL A 230 -15.54 0.80 8.67
C VAL A 230 -15.45 2.23 9.20
N LEU A 231 -15.77 2.44 10.48
CA LEU A 231 -15.57 3.74 11.15
C LEU A 231 -14.11 4.18 11.12
N THR A 232 -13.17 3.23 11.34
CA THR A 232 -11.73 3.48 11.24
C THR A 232 -11.34 3.97 9.83
N MET A 233 -11.86 3.34 8.77
CA MET A 233 -11.64 3.84 7.41
C MET A 233 -12.24 5.23 7.20
N ALA A 234 -13.43 5.49 7.71
CA ALA A 234 -14.12 6.77 7.60
C ALA A 234 -13.41 7.90 8.33
N PHE A 235 -12.73 7.62 9.45
CA PHE A 235 -11.97 8.60 10.24
C PHE A 235 -10.51 8.75 9.81
N ASN A 236 -9.97 7.85 8.98
CA ASN A 236 -8.56 7.89 8.59
C ASN A 236 -8.29 9.03 7.57
N PRO A 237 -7.63 10.14 7.97
CA PRO A 237 -7.39 11.29 7.11
C PRO A 237 -6.45 10.97 5.93
N ASP A 238 -5.66 9.90 6.05
CA ASP A 238 -4.63 9.52 5.06
C ASP A 238 -5.19 8.63 3.94
N ASN A 239 -6.49 8.28 3.97
CA ASN A 239 -7.12 7.55 2.87
C ASN A 239 -7.24 8.42 1.60
N GLU A 240 -7.41 7.79 0.42
CA GLU A 240 -7.42 8.48 -0.88
C GLU A 240 -8.51 9.56 -0.97
N TYR A 241 -9.67 9.33 -0.36
CA TYR A 241 -10.79 10.27 -0.38
C TYR A 241 -10.55 11.51 0.48
N HIS A 242 -10.08 11.33 1.70
CA HIS A 242 -9.76 12.45 2.59
C HIS A 242 -8.51 13.18 2.12
N PHE A 243 -7.51 12.48 1.61
CA PHE A 243 -6.36 13.10 0.96
C PHE A 243 -6.77 13.97 -0.25
N LYS A 244 -7.68 13.50 -1.11
CA LYS A 244 -8.21 14.29 -2.22
C LYS A 244 -8.96 15.55 -1.74
N ASN A 245 -9.61 15.47 -0.58
CA ASN A 245 -10.46 16.52 -0.01
C ASN A 245 -9.84 17.26 1.18
N ARG A 246 -8.54 17.11 1.43
CA ARG A 246 -7.83 17.66 2.59
C ARG A 246 -7.92 19.18 2.77
N MET A 247 -8.21 19.90 1.69
CA MET A 247 -8.41 21.36 1.68
C MET A 247 -9.85 21.79 1.97
N LYS A 248 -10.80 20.86 2.10
CA LYS A 248 -12.19 21.18 2.46
C LYS A 248 -12.23 21.69 3.89
N VAL A 249 -12.99 22.75 4.11
CA VAL A 249 -13.33 23.27 5.44
C VAL A 249 -14.55 22.54 6.00
N SER A 250 -14.71 22.62 7.31
CA SER A 250 -15.88 22.06 7.99
C SER A 250 -17.15 22.75 7.46
N GLN A 251 -18.17 21.95 7.19
CA GLN A 251 -19.45 22.45 6.65
C GLN A 251 -20.40 22.95 7.75
N ARG A 252 -20.20 22.54 9.00
CA ARG A 252 -21.04 22.90 10.13
C ARG A 252 -20.24 23.64 11.19
N ASN A 253 -20.81 24.70 11.75
CA ASN A 253 -20.20 25.36 12.89
C ASN A 253 -20.40 24.55 14.18
N TRP A 254 -19.47 23.65 14.49
CA TRP A 254 -19.57 22.78 15.67
C TRP A 254 -19.43 23.51 17.01
N ALA A 255 -18.89 24.73 17.02
CA ALA A 255 -18.84 25.56 18.21
C ALA A 255 -20.25 25.99 18.67
N GLU A 256 -21.23 26.12 17.77
CA GLU A 256 -22.63 26.40 18.14
C GLU A 256 -23.32 25.18 18.77
N VAL A 257 -22.84 23.97 18.49
CA VAL A 257 -23.43 22.71 19.00
C VAL A 257 -22.90 22.38 20.38
N PHE A 258 -21.58 22.45 20.57
CA PHE A 258 -20.92 22.03 21.81
C PHE A 258 -20.48 23.20 22.71
N GLY A 259 -20.46 24.42 22.18
CA GLY A 259 -19.76 25.56 22.77
C GLY A 259 -18.30 25.65 22.32
N GLU A 260 -17.74 26.86 22.39
CA GLU A 260 -16.34 27.11 22.05
C GLU A 260 -15.40 26.23 22.89
N GLY A 261 -14.42 25.59 22.24
CA GLY A 261 -13.43 24.75 22.90
C GLY A 261 -13.91 23.34 23.31
N ASN A 262 -15.21 23.05 23.19
CA ASN A 262 -15.81 21.76 23.62
C ASN A 262 -16.07 20.77 22.49
N MET A 263 -15.64 21.09 21.26
CA MET A 263 -15.73 20.17 20.12
C MET A 263 -14.83 18.95 20.33
N PHE A 264 -15.23 17.78 19.84
CA PHE A 264 -14.44 16.54 19.93
C PHE A 264 -13.25 16.53 18.96
N ALA A 265 -13.42 17.14 17.79
CA ALA A 265 -12.36 17.33 16.80
C ALA A 265 -12.27 18.79 16.35
N VAL A 266 -11.05 19.23 16.09
CA VAL A 266 -10.72 20.59 15.66
C VAL A 266 -9.70 20.55 14.53
N SER A 267 -9.92 21.35 13.49
CA SER A 267 -8.92 21.55 12.45
C SER A 267 -7.67 22.23 13.03
N PRO A 268 -6.46 21.92 12.56
CA PRO A 268 -5.24 22.58 13.01
C PRO A 268 -5.32 24.10 12.80
N VAL A 269 -4.98 24.88 13.82
CA VAL A 269 -5.00 26.35 13.75
C VAL A 269 -4.00 26.82 12.69
N SER A 270 -4.49 27.53 11.68
CA SER A 270 -3.74 27.97 10.51
C SER A 270 -2.64 28.96 10.90
N THR A 271 -1.44 28.47 11.21
CA THR A 271 -0.27 29.34 11.36
C THR A 271 0.50 29.44 10.06
N PHE A 272 0.69 28.35 9.31
CA PHE A 272 1.15 28.37 7.91
C PHE A 272 0.74 27.05 7.25
N GLN A 273 -0.12 27.09 6.22
CA GLN A 273 -0.41 25.97 5.29
C GLN A 273 -0.64 24.57 5.92
N LYS A 274 -1.41 24.44 7.00
CA LYS A 274 -1.91 23.12 7.44
C LYS A 274 -3.23 22.81 6.76
N GLU A 275 -3.35 21.58 6.29
CA GLU A 275 -4.54 21.06 5.58
C GLU A 275 -5.70 20.90 6.58
N PRO A 276 -6.83 21.61 6.40
CA PRO A 276 -7.89 21.71 7.40
C PRO A 276 -8.65 20.38 7.65
N HIS A 277 -8.72 19.48 6.67
CA HIS A 277 -9.43 18.20 6.76
C HIS A 277 -10.85 18.32 7.35
N GLY A 278 -11.57 19.37 6.96
CA GLY A 278 -12.84 19.75 7.57
C GLY A 278 -13.92 18.68 7.53
N TRP A 279 -13.96 17.87 6.47
CA TRP A 279 -14.91 16.76 6.38
C TRP A 279 -14.63 15.64 7.39
N VAL A 280 -13.37 15.32 7.68
CA VAL A 280 -13.04 14.35 8.75
C VAL A 280 -13.45 14.92 10.11
N VAL A 281 -13.16 16.21 10.34
CA VAL A 281 -13.57 16.92 11.56
C VAL A 281 -15.10 16.90 11.73
N ASP A 282 -15.85 17.08 10.66
CA ASP A 282 -17.31 16.99 10.66
C ASP A 282 -17.81 15.60 11.06
N LEU A 283 -17.21 14.53 10.51
CA LEU A 283 -17.60 13.16 10.83
C LEU A 283 -17.33 12.82 12.30
N VAL A 284 -16.18 13.23 12.83
CA VAL A 284 -15.80 12.96 14.24
C VAL A 284 -16.71 13.76 15.19
N ASN A 285 -16.97 15.03 14.90
CA ASN A 285 -17.87 15.83 15.72
C ASN A 285 -19.32 15.35 15.63
N LYS A 286 -19.77 14.88 14.46
CA LYS A 286 -21.09 14.25 14.31
C LYS A 286 -21.21 12.98 15.16
N PHE A 287 -20.17 12.17 15.20
CA PHE A 287 -20.13 10.99 16.06
C PHE A 287 -20.23 11.37 17.55
N GLY A 288 -19.58 12.46 17.96
CA GLY A 288 -19.72 13.02 19.30
C GLY A 288 -21.11 13.56 19.63
N GLU A 289 -21.75 14.26 18.69
CA GLU A 289 -23.12 14.78 18.85
C GLU A 289 -24.11 13.65 19.14
N LEU A 290 -23.91 12.48 18.51
CA LEU A 290 -24.76 11.31 18.67
C LEU A 290 -24.43 10.44 19.89
N GLY A 291 -23.49 10.90 20.75
CA GLY A 291 -23.06 10.20 21.95
C GLY A 291 -22.11 9.02 21.70
N GLY A 292 -21.49 8.94 20.52
CA GLY A 292 -20.59 7.85 20.14
C GLY A 292 -19.36 7.74 21.06
N PHE A 293 -18.76 8.87 21.45
CA PHE A 293 -17.64 8.89 22.40
C PHE A 293 -18.05 8.37 23.78
N ALA A 294 -19.21 8.80 24.29
CA ALA A 294 -19.74 8.31 25.56
C ALA A 294 -20.03 6.80 25.52
N ALA A 295 -20.51 6.29 24.39
CA ALA A 295 -20.73 4.85 24.20
C ALA A 295 -19.41 4.05 24.14
N ILE A 296 -18.39 4.55 23.43
CA ILE A 296 -17.03 3.96 23.46
C ILE A 296 -16.52 3.93 24.90
N GLN A 297 -16.61 5.06 25.61
CA GLN A 297 -16.16 5.18 26.98
C GLN A 297 -16.86 4.16 27.88
N ALA A 298 -18.19 4.05 27.80
CA ALA A 298 -18.96 3.10 28.60
C ALA A 298 -18.50 1.64 28.38
N LYS A 299 -18.19 1.26 27.12
CA LYS A 299 -17.69 -0.09 26.81
C LYS A 299 -16.26 -0.31 27.34
N LEU A 300 -15.38 0.69 27.21
CA LEU A 300 -14.00 0.60 27.69
C LEU A 300 -13.88 0.53 29.22
N HIS A 301 -14.88 1.00 29.97
CA HIS A 301 -14.92 0.90 31.44
C HIS A 301 -15.51 -0.43 31.94
N SER A 302 -15.87 -1.36 31.05
CA SER A 302 -16.36 -2.69 31.42
C SER A 302 -15.22 -3.53 31.99
N GLU A 303 -15.40 -4.13 33.18
CA GLU A 303 -14.35 -4.88 33.89
C GLU A 303 -13.83 -6.10 33.10
N ASP A 304 -14.67 -6.75 32.29
CA ASP A 304 -14.34 -7.97 31.54
C ASP A 304 -14.07 -7.72 30.04
N ILE A 305 -13.62 -6.53 29.64
CA ILE A 305 -13.37 -6.24 28.23
C ILE A 305 -12.10 -6.94 27.71
N GLU A 306 -12.23 -7.72 26.64
CA GLU A 306 -11.09 -8.35 25.99
C GLU A 306 -10.25 -7.34 25.19
N LEU A 307 -8.92 -7.53 25.15
CA LEU A 307 -7.99 -6.67 24.39
C LEU A 307 -8.37 -6.50 22.91
N GLY A 308 -8.96 -7.51 22.28
CA GLY A 308 -9.46 -7.41 20.91
C GLY A 308 -10.63 -6.43 20.76
N ALA A 309 -11.52 -6.36 21.76
CA ALA A 309 -12.60 -5.39 21.78
C ALA A 309 -12.06 -3.97 22.09
N VAL A 310 -11.10 -3.84 23.01
CA VAL A 310 -10.38 -2.58 23.25
C VAL A 310 -9.74 -2.08 21.95
N SER A 311 -9.05 -2.95 21.21
CA SER A 311 -8.46 -2.63 19.91
C SER A 311 -9.51 -2.06 18.96
N ALA A 312 -10.62 -2.77 18.74
CA ALA A 312 -11.66 -2.32 17.83
C ALA A 312 -12.27 -0.95 18.20
N LEU A 313 -12.45 -0.68 19.50
CA LEU A 313 -12.99 0.59 20.00
C LEU A 313 -12.00 1.77 19.85
N VAL A 314 -10.71 1.49 19.99
CA VAL A 314 -9.65 2.52 20.00
C VAL A 314 -9.15 2.84 18.58
N GLN A 315 -9.20 1.89 17.63
CA GLN A 315 -8.72 2.10 16.25
C GLN A 315 -9.25 3.39 15.59
N PRO A 316 -10.58 3.67 15.59
CA PRO A 316 -11.10 4.87 14.95
C PRO A 316 -10.55 6.17 15.55
N LEU A 317 -10.29 6.18 16.86
CA LEU A 317 -9.75 7.34 17.57
C LEU A 317 -8.24 7.50 17.33
N GLY A 318 -7.51 6.39 17.19
CA GLY A 318 -6.09 6.39 16.86
C GLY A 318 -5.82 7.02 15.49
N VAL A 319 -6.53 6.59 14.44
CA VAL A 319 -6.27 7.06 13.07
C VAL A 319 -6.57 8.55 12.86
N CYS A 320 -7.50 9.14 13.62
CA CYS A 320 -7.81 10.57 13.55
C CYS A 320 -7.22 11.40 14.70
N ALA A 321 -6.30 10.83 15.49
CA ALA A 321 -5.79 11.42 16.72
C ALA A 321 -5.28 12.86 16.55
N GLU A 322 -4.67 13.19 15.41
CA GLU A 322 -4.14 14.54 15.13
C GLU A 322 -5.20 15.65 15.16
N TYR A 323 -6.47 15.33 14.89
CA TYR A 323 -7.60 16.26 14.90
C TYR A 323 -8.37 16.25 16.22
N LEU A 324 -8.16 15.26 17.09
CA LEU A 324 -8.89 15.18 18.35
C LEU A 324 -8.52 16.34 19.29
N ASN A 325 -9.54 16.93 19.91
CA ASN A 325 -9.37 18.00 20.88
C ASN A 325 -8.88 17.43 22.22
N SER A 326 -7.66 17.79 22.61
CA SER A 326 -7.04 17.33 23.85
C SER A 326 -7.85 17.67 25.08
N SER A 327 -8.49 18.84 25.14
CA SER A 327 -9.24 19.25 26.34
C SER A 327 -10.47 18.38 26.61
N VAL A 328 -11.04 17.76 25.57
CA VAL A 328 -12.30 17.00 25.64
C VAL A 328 -12.04 15.50 25.63
N VAL A 329 -11.15 15.03 24.74
CA VAL A 329 -10.99 13.60 24.47
C VAL A 329 -9.88 12.98 25.31
N GLN A 330 -8.83 13.73 25.66
CA GLN A 330 -7.70 13.20 26.43
C GLN A 330 -8.11 12.62 27.79
N PRO A 331 -8.95 13.28 28.62
CA PRO A 331 -9.32 12.74 29.93
C PRO A 331 -10.04 11.38 29.86
N MET A 332 -10.74 11.13 28.75
CA MET A 332 -11.42 9.86 28.48
C MET A 332 -10.43 8.75 28.09
N LEU A 333 -9.34 9.08 27.38
CA LEU A 333 -8.41 8.10 26.82
C LEU A 333 -7.16 7.87 27.67
N ASP A 334 -6.75 8.80 28.52
CA ASP A 334 -5.58 8.64 29.39
C ASP A 334 -5.64 7.35 30.24
N PRO A 335 -6.76 7.02 30.92
CA PRO A 335 -6.87 5.76 31.65
C PRO A 335 -6.76 4.54 30.73
N VAL A 336 -7.35 4.62 29.53
CA VAL A 336 -7.35 3.53 28.55
C VAL A 336 -5.94 3.27 28.03
N ILE A 337 -5.16 4.33 27.74
CA ILE A 337 -3.77 4.23 27.30
C ILE A 337 -2.93 3.53 28.38
N LEU A 338 -3.01 4.00 29.62
CA LEU A 338 -2.21 3.47 30.73
C LEU A 338 -2.59 2.01 31.05
N THR A 339 -3.88 1.71 31.16
CA THR A 339 -4.37 0.35 31.42
C THR A 339 -4.01 -0.59 30.28
N THR A 340 -4.18 -0.18 29.01
CA THR A 340 -3.78 -1.01 27.87
C THR A 340 -2.29 -1.36 27.88
N ILE A 341 -1.43 -0.38 28.16
CA ILE A 341 0.03 -0.62 28.28
C ILE A 341 0.30 -1.63 29.38
N GLN A 342 -0.38 -1.51 30.53
CA GLN A 342 -0.21 -2.42 31.66
C GLN A 342 -0.72 -3.83 31.36
N ASP A 343 -1.90 -3.94 30.74
CA ASP A 343 -2.53 -5.21 30.38
C ASP A 343 -1.66 -5.98 29.39
N VAL A 344 -1.20 -5.30 28.33
CA VAL A 344 -0.30 -5.91 27.34
C VAL A 344 1.03 -6.35 27.96
N ARG A 345 1.60 -5.56 28.88
CA ARG A 345 2.81 -5.97 29.64
C ARG A 345 2.58 -7.22 30.49
N SER A 346 1.37 -7.39 31.02
CA SER A 346 1.02 -8.51 31.88
C SER A 346 0.74 -9.81 31.13
N VAL A 347 0.64 -9.78 29.80
CA VAL A 347 0.40 -10.97 28.96
C VAL A 347 1.50 -12.01 29.20
N GLU A 348 1.10 -13.22 29.57
CA GLU A 348 2.01 -14.34 29.76
C GLU A 348 2.29 -15.10 28.46
N GLU A 349 3.42 -15.80 28.38
CA GLU A 349 3.82 -16.53 27.16
C GLU A 349 2.84 -17.64 26.77
N LYS A 350 2.18 -18.25 27.76
CA LYS A 350 1.19 -19.32 27.55
C LYS A 350 -0.05 -18.84 26.79
N ASP A 351 -0.34 -17.54 26.86
CA ASP A 351 -1.53 -16.91 26.28
C ASP A 351 -1.26 -16.39 24.87
N LEU A 352 0.01 -16.24 24.45
CA LEU A 352 0.40 -15.75 23.11
C LEU A 352 -0.09 -16.61 21.94
N LYS A 353 -0.53 -17.85 22.18
CA LYS A 353 -1.17 -18.71 21.17
C LYS A 353 -2.62 -18.36 20.90
N ASP A 354 -3.24 -17.59 21.79
CA ASP A 354 -4.66 -17.28 21.73
C ASP A 354 -4.94 -16.34 20.55
N LYS A 355 -5.96 -16.70 19.76
CA LYS A 355 -6.42 -15.88 18.63
C LYS A 355 -6.85 -14.49 19.08
N ARG A 356 -7.27 -14.33 20.36
CA ARG A 356 -7.66 -13.05 20.95
C ARG A 356 -6.50 -12.05 21.01
N LEU A 357 -5.26 -12.54 21.16
CA LEU A 357 -4.07 -11.69 21.28
C LEU A 357 -3.43 -11.32 19.94
N VAL A 358 -3.98 -11.82 18.82
CA VAL A 358 -3.54 -11.45 17.47
C VAL A 358 -3.69 -9.95 17.20
N SER A 359 -4.62 -9.29 17.91
CA SER A 359 -4.95 -7.87 17.79
C SER A 359 -4.02 -6.92 18.56
N ILE A 360 -3.07 -7.45 19.36
CA ILE A 360 -2.17 -6.61 20.18
C ILE A 360 -1.32 -5.66 19.32
N PRO A 361 -0.70 -6.09 18.21
CA PRO A 361 0.10 -5.17 17.41
C PRO A 361 -0.72 -4.03 16.79
N GLU A 362 -1.94 -4.31 16.32
CA GLU A 362 -2.85 -3.26 15.86
C GLU A 362 -3.27 -2.35 17.01
N LEU A 363 -3.58 -2.90 18.20
CA LEU A 363 -3.91 -2.13 19.39
C LEU A 363 -2.78 -1.16 19.75
N LEU A 364 -1.54 -1.65 19.85
CA LEU A 364 -0.37 -0.82 20.14
C LEU A 364 -0.11 0.24 19.05
N SER A 365 -0.46 -0.05 17.80
CA SER A 365 -0.40 0.93 16.70
C SER A 365 -1.35 2.11 16.92
N ALA A 366 -2.58 1.83 17.37
CA ALA A 366 -3.57 2.87 17.69
C ALA A 366 -3.21 3.63 18.98
N ILE A 367 -2.76 2.92 20.02
CA ILE A 367 -2.28 3.53 21.27
C ILE A 367 -1.09 4.44 21.01
N LYS A 368 -0.15 4.06 20.12
CA LYS A 368 0.96 4.93 19.73
C LYS A 368 0.48 6.24 19.10
N LEU A 369 -0.48 6.19 18.17
CA LEU A 369 -1.04 7.40 17.55
C LEU A 369 -1.69 8.32 18.60
N LEU A 370 -2.41 7.74 19.57
CA LEU A 370 -2.97 8.50 20.68
C LEU A 370 -1.87 9.09 21.59
N CYS A 371 -0.82 8.34 21.90
CA CYS A 371 0.31 8.84 22.68
C CYS A 371 1.01 10.00 21.97
N MET A 372 1.22 9.92 20.65
CA MET A 372 1.80 11.03 19.88
C MET A 372 0.99 12.34 20.01
N ARG A 373 -0.32 12.24 20.22
CA ARG A 373 -1.20 13.40 20.42
C ARG A 373 -1.28 13.86 21.88
N PHE A 374 -1.47 12.92 22.81
CA PHE A 374 -1.87 13.22 24.19
C PHE A 374 -0.77 12.95 25.22
N GLN A 375 0.09 11.96 24.98
CA GLN A 375 1.11 11.48 25.92
C GLN A 375 2.45 11.20 25.20
N PRO A 376 3.16 12.24 24.70
CA PRO A 376 4.37 12.04 23.89
C PRO A 376 5.46 11.22 24.59
N ASP A 377 5.54 11.33 25.92
CA ASP A 377 6.50 10.60 26.76
C ASP A 377 6.31 9.07 26.75
N LEU A 378 5.12 8.60 26.39
CA LEU A 378 4.80 7.16 26.31
C LEU A 378 5.05 6.55 24.92
N VAL A 379 5.37 7.35 23.90
CA VAL A 379 5.54 6.85 22.52
C VAL A 379 6.66 5.81 22.43
N THR A 380 7.81 6.09 23.04
CA THR A 380 8.95 5.16 23.06
C THR A 380 8.62 3.89 23.84
N VAL A 381 7.87 4.02 24.93
CA VAL A 381 7.41 2.92 25.78
C VAL A 381 6.50 1.97 25.00
N VAL A 382 5.59 2.50 24.18
CA VAL A 382 4.69 1.71 23.34
C VAL A 382 5.46 0.99 22.23
N ASP A 383 6.45 1.65 21.62
CA ASP A 383 7.34 1.00 20.65
C ASP A 383 8.13 -0.15 21.27
N ASP A 384 8.72 0.05 22.46
CA ASP A 384 9.46 -0.99 23.17
C ASP A 384 8.55 -2.17 23.52
N LEU A 385 7.32 -1.89 23.98
CA LEU A 385 6.34 -2.92 24.28
C LEU A 385 5.90 -3.71 23.04
N ARG A 386 5.75 -3.04 21.89
CA ARG A 386 5.42 -3.70 20.62
C ARG A 386 6.53 -4.64 20.19
N LEU A 387 7.78 -4.19 20.25
CA LEU A 387 8.94 -5.01 19.93
C LEU A 387 9.14 -6.17 20.92
N ASP A 388 8.90 -5.96 22.21
CA ASP A 388 8.96 -7.01 23.24
C ASP A 388 7.93 -8.12 22.99
N ILE A 389 6.66 -7.76 22.77
CA ILE A 389 5.61 -8.74 22.47
C ILE A 389 5.94 -9.56 21.22
N LEU A 390 6.43 -8.92 20.16
CA LEU A 390 6.86 -9.61 18.94
C LEU A 390 8.01 -10.59 19.23
N LEU A 391 9.00 -10.18 20.03
CA LEU A 391 10.09 -11.08 20.43
C LEU A 391 9.57 -12.30 21.21
N ARG A 392 8.65 -12.08 22.16
CA ARG A 392 8.05 -13.16 22.96
C ARG A 392 7.21 -14.09 22.10
N MET A 393 6.48 -13.56 21.11
CA MET A 393 5.72 -14.36 20.13
C MET A 393 6.64 -15.20 19.24
N LEU A 394 7.80 -14.69 18.82
CA LEU A 394 8.80 -15.46 18.06
C LEU A 394 9.47 -16.57 18.88
N LYS A 395 9.72 -16.31 20.17
CA LYS A 395 10.29 -17.30 21.09
C LYS A 395 9.29 -18.37 21.53
N SER A 396 7.99 -18.13 21.32
CA SER A 396 6.93 -19.08 21.64
C SER A 396 7.10 -20.41 20.88
N PRO A 397 6.79 -21.57 21.48
CA PRO A 397 6.80 -22.84 20.79
C PRO A 397 5.68 -22.97 19.73
N HIS A 398 4.73 -22.04 19.70
CA HIS A 398 3.54 -22.12 18.86
C HIS A 398 3.76 -21.47 17.48
N PHE A 399 3.57 -22.26 16.42
CA PHE A 399 3.71 -21.79 15.04
C PHE A 399 2.84 -20.56 14.71
N SER A 400 1.60 -20.50 15.21
CA SER A 400 0.70 -19.36 14.97
C SER A 400 1.26 -18.06 15.55
N ALA A 401 1.80 -18.09 16.77
CA ALA A 401 2.41 -16.94 17.41
C ALA A 401 3.66 -16.48 16.62
N LYS A 402 4.54 -17.42 16.25
CA LYS A 402 5.73 -17.11 15.44
C LYS A 402 5.35 -16.47 14.10
N MET A 403 4.40 -17.05 13.38
CA MET A 403 3.96 -16.57 12.08
C MET A 403 3.33 -15.17 12.17
N ASN A 404 2.48 -14.92 13.17
CA ASN A 404 1.87 -13.60 13.35
C ASN A 404 2.94 -12.55 13.68
N SER A 405 3.92 -12.89 14.52
CA SER A 405 5.02 -11.98 14.79
C SER A 405 5.86 -11.71 13.53
N LEU A 406 6.15 -12.71 12.71
CA LEU A 406 6.92 -12.49 11.48
C LEU A 406 6.16 -11.59 10.50
N LYS A 407 4.84 -11.78 10.34
CA LYS A 407 4.01 -10.90 9.51
C LYS A 407 4.09 -9.46 9.98
N GLU A 408 4.02 -9.25 11.29
CA GLU A 408 4.08 -7.92 11.86
C GLU A 408 5.47 -7.29 11.77
N VAL A 409 6.55 -8.06 11.97
CA VAL A 409 7.92 -7.59 11.74
C VAL A 409 8.11 -7.21 10.27
N THR A 410 7.63 -8.00 9.31
CA THR A 410 7.66 -7.63 7.89
C THR A 410 6.91 -6.32 7.63
N LYS A 411 5.73 -6.14 8.24
CA LYS A 411 4.95 -4.91 8.14
C LYS A 411 5.69 -3.71 8.73
N LEU A 412 6.33 -3.85 9.89
CA LEU A 412 7.17 -2.79 10.49
C LEU A 412 8.32 -2.38 9.56
N ILE A 413 8.94 -3.36 8.88
CA ILE A 413 10.00 -3.11 7.89
C ILE A 413 9.43 -2.31 6.71
N GLU A 414 8.30 -2.74 6.15
CA GLU A 414 7.62 -2.03 5.07
C GLU A 414 7.27 -0.59 5.49
N ASP A 415 6.61 -0.41 6.63
CA ASP A 415 6.21 0.90 7.17
C ASP A 415 7.40 1.85 7.40
N SER A 416 8.56 1.31 7.81
CA SER A 416 9.78 2.09 8.05
C SER A 416 10.54 2.48 6.78
N THR A 417 10.35 1.73 5.67
CA THR A 417 11.11 1.92 4.42
C THR A 417 10.33 2.67 3.33
N LEU A 418 9.02 2.89 3.51
CA LEU A 418 8.18 3.61 2.57
C LEU A 418 8.54 5.10 2.47
N SER A 419 8.52 5.62 1.24
CA SER A 419 8.84 7.03 0.93
C SER A 419 7.80 8.04 1.45
N LYS A 420 6.57 7.58 1.70
CA LYS A 420 5.56 8.32 2.48
C LYS A 420 5.63 7.78 3.91
N SER A 421 6.17 8.59 4.83
CA SER A 421 6.29 8.24 6.25
C SER A 421 4.94 7.83 6.84
N VAL A 422 4.80 6.56 7.24
CA VAL A 422 3.70 6.11 8.09
C VAL A 422 3.84 6.79 9.46
N LYS A 423 2.83 7.55 9.90
CA LYS A 423 2.94 8.46 11.07
C LYS A 423 3.38 7.75 12.36
N ASN A 424 3.02 6.48 12.53
CA ASN A 424 3.37 5.67 13.70
C ASN A 424 4.46 4.62 13.45
N ALA A 425 5.22 4.73 12.36
CA ALA A 425 6.34 3.83 12.09
C ALA A 425 7.39 3.86 13.21
N ILE A 426 8.06 2.73 13.42
CA ILE A 426 9.30 2.67 14.22
C ILE A 426 10.43 3.07 13.28
N ASP A 427 11.34 3.91 13.76
CA ASP A 427 12.52 4.31 13.01
C ASP A 427 13.31 3.10 12.49
N THR A 428 13.76 3.17 11.24
CA THR A 428 14.42 2.06 10.55
C THR A 428 15.71 1.65 11.24
N ASP A 429 16.51 2.61 11.74
CA ASP A 429 17.75 2.28 12.43
C ASP A 429 17.46 1.60 13.77
N ARG A 430 16.47 2.10 14.53
CA ARG A 430 16.03 1.44 15.77
C ARG A 430 15.50 0.02 15.53
N LEU A 431 14.72 -0.20 14.46
CA LEU A 431 14.22 -1.53 14.10
C LEU A 431 15.36 -2.48 13.71
N LEU A 432 16.33 -1.98 12.94
CA LEU A 432 17.54 -2.73 12.56
C LEU A 432 18.37 -3.11 13.79
N ASP A 433 18.58 -2.17 14.71
CA ASP A 433 19.36 -2.41 15.93
C ASP A 433 18.65 -3.46 16.81
N TRP A 434 17.33 -3.36 16.97
CA TRP A 434 16.54 -4.38 17.68
C TRP A 434 16.65 -5.78 17.04
N LEU A 435 16.58 -5.88 15.70
CA LEU A 435 16.69 -7.15 14.98
C LEU A 435 18.04 -7.84 15.25
N VAL A 436 19.12 -7.06 15.28
CA VAL A 436 20.50 -7.53 15.54
C VAL A 436 20.68 -7.88 17.01
N GLU A 437 20.36 -6.97 17.93
CA GLU A 437 20.55 -7.16 19.38
C GLU A 437 19.80 -8.37 19.92
N ASN A 438 18.61 -8.65 19.38
CA ASN A 438 17.77 -9.76 19.82
C ASN A 438 17.97 -11.04 19.00
N SER A 439 18.92 -11.06 18.05
CA SER A 439 19.22 -12.21 17.19
C SER A 439 17.96 -12.78 16.53
N VAL A 440 17.06 -11.91 16.07
CA VAL A 440 15.71 -12.27 15.60
C VAL A 440 15.76 -13.28 14.46
N LEU A 441 16.72 -13.12 13.53
CA LEU A 441 16.93 -14.08 12.45
C LEU A 441 17.27 -15.48 12.96
N SER A 442 18.13 -15.59 13.98
CA SER A 442 18.51 -16.89 14.55
C SER A 442 17.29 -17.57 15.17
N ILE A 443 16.47 -16.83 15.94
CA ILE A 443 15.24 -17.34 16.55
C ILE A 443 14.22 -17.76 15.48
N ALA A 444 14.05 -16.93 14.44
CA ALA A 444 13.11 -17.21 13.36
C ALA A 444 13.53 -18.45 12.56
N LEU A 445 14.83 -18.66 12.38
CA LEU A 445 15.37 -19.78 11.62
C LEU A 445 15.41 -21.11 12.41
N GLU A 446 15.16 -21.08 13.72
CA GLU A 446 15.00 -22.25 14.59
C GLU A 446 13.61 -22.90 14.38
N GLY A 447 13.50 -23.65 13.28
CA GLY A 447 12.36 -24.52 12.96
C GLY A 447 11.38 -23.96 11.91
N ASN A 448 10.49 -24.83 11.42
CA ASN A 448 9.47 -24.53 10.41
C ASN A 448 10.01 -24.09 9.03
N ILE A 449 11.28 -24.39 8.74
CA ILE A 449 11.94 -24.02 7.47
C ILE A 449 11.43 -24.87 6.29
N ASP A 450 10.70 -25.95 6.56
CA ASP A 450 9.95 -26.70 5.56
C ASP A 450 8.72 -25.93 5.04
N GLN A 451 8.22 -24.94 5.80
CA GLN A 451 7.03 -24.17 5.46
C GLN A 451 7.40 -22.93 4.61
N ALA A 452 7.11 -22.98 3.31
CA ALA A 452 7.46 -21.91 2.36
C ALA A 452 6.94 -20.52 2.79
N GLN A 453 5.69 -20.42 3.26
CA GLN A 453 5.12 -19.14 3.71
C GLN A 453 5.86 -18.52 4.90
N TYR A 454 6.46 -19.35 5.76
CA TYR A 454 7.24 -18.89 6.91
C TYR A 454 8.60 -18.37 6.43
N CYS A 455 9.25 -19.10 5.52
CA CYS A 455 10.50 -18.70 4.87
C CYS A 455 10.37 -17.41 4.07
N ASP A 456 9.24 -17.18 3.39
CA ASP A 456 8.97 -15.93 2.65
C ASP A 456 8.95 -14.70 3.58
N ARG A 457 8.50 -14.84 4.83
CA ARG A 457 8.55 -13.74 5.80
C ARG A 457 9.95 -13.49 6.32
N ILE A 458 10.72 -14.55 6.58
CA ILE A 458 12.14 -14.44 6.95
C ILE A 458 12.94 -13.78 5.82
N LYS A 459 12.61 -14.08 4.57
CA LYS A 459 13.21 -13.45 3.38
C LYS A 459 13.13 -11.92 3.45
N GLY A 460 11.96 -11.36 3.80
CA GLY A 460 11.81 -9.91 3.94
C GLY A 460 12.69 -9.31 5.06
N ILE A 461 12.86 -10.04 6.16
CA ILE A 461 13.71 -9.60 7.29
C ILE A 461 15.20 -9.63 6.91
N ILE A 462 15.66 -10.72 6.29
CA ILE A 462 17.07 -10.85 5.92
C ILE A 462 17.47 -9.89 4.80
N GLU A 463 16.54 -9.55 3.90
CA GLU A 463 16.77 -8.59 2.82
C GLU A 463 17.09 -7.19 3.39
N LEU A 464 16.38 -6.77 4.44
CA LEU A 464 16.68 -5.52 5.14
C LEU A 464 18.03 -5.58 5.87
N LEU A 465 18.30 -6.70 6.55
CA LEU A 465 19.53 -6.87 7.33
C LEU A 465 20.79 -7.05 6.49
N GLY A 466 20.67 -7.37 5.19
CA GLY A 466 21.75 -7.97 4.39
C GLY A 466 23.17 -7.45 4.67
N SER A 467 23.41 -6.14 4.60
CA SER A 467 24.75 -5.58 4.85
C SER A 467 25.19 -5.53 6.33
N LYS A 468 24.23 -5.57 7.27
CA LYS A 468 24.46 -5.63 8.72
C LYS A 468 24.68 -7.05 9.26
N LEU A 469 24.42 -8.09 8.47
CA LEU A 469 24.59 -9.49 8.88
C LEU A 469 26.07 -9.82 9.18
N SER A 470 26.39 -10.37 10.35
CA SER A 470 27.77 -10.80 10.62
C SER A 470 28.16 -12.06 9.83
N LEU A 471 29.46 -12.28 9.63
CA LEU A 471 29.96 -13.50 8.97
C LEU A 471 29.65 -14.78 9.78
N ASP A 472 29.58 -14.67 11.11
CA ASP A 472 29.21 -15.77 11.99
C ASP A 472 27.73 -16.13 11.84
N GLU A 473 26.84 -15.13 11.82
CA GLU A 473 25.42 -15.35 11.54
C GLU A 473 25.21 -15.96 10.16
N LEU A 474 25.87 -15.45 9.11
CA LEU A 474 25.80 -16.04 7.77
C LEU A 474 26.22 -17.52 7.78
N THR A 475 27.25 -17.87 8.56
CA THR A 475 27.69 -19.26 8.74
C THR A 475 26.64 -20.11 9.46
N LYS A 476 26.00 -19.57 10.50
CA LYS A 476 24.92 -20.24 11.23
C LYS A 476 23.74 -20.53 10.31
N ILE A 477 23.30 -19.53 9.53
CA ILE A 477 22.22 -19.68 8.54
C ILE A 477 22.59 -20.75 7.51
N TRP A 478 23.82 -20.72 6.97
CA TRP A 478 24.29 -21.71 6.00
C TRP A 478 24.22 -23.15 6.53
N LYS A 479 24.62 -23.36 7.80
CA LYS A 479 24.67 -24.68 8.44
C LYS A 479 23.29 -25.32 8.64
N ILE A 480 22.21 -24.55 8.63
CA ILE A 480 20.86 -25.09 8.81
C ILE A 480 20.51 -26.10 7.72
N GLN A 481 21.02 -25.92 6.50
CA GLN A 481 20.71 -26.82 5.39
C GLN A 481 21.36 -28.21 5.52
N SER A 482 22.41 -28.36 6.34
CA SER A 482 23.20 -29.58 6.44
C SER A 482 22.37 -30.75 6.98
N GLY A 483 22.29 -31.84 6.23
CA GLY A 483 21.55 -33.04 6.61
C GLY A 483 20.02 -32.89 6.59
N GLN A 484 19.49 -31.81 6.02
CA GLN A 484 18.05 -31.55 5.95
C GLN A 484 17.40 -32.05 4.65
N SER A 485 16.06 -31.96 4.60
CA SER A 485 15.30 -32.33 3.41
C SER A 485 15.57 -31.41 2.22
N SER A 486 15.27 -31.92 1.01
CA SER A 486 15.35 -31.18 -0.26
C SER A 486 14.69 -29.80 -0.17
N THR A 487 13.50 -29.73 0.43
CA THR A 487 12.69 -28.51 0.57
C THR A 487 13.33 -27.50 1.51
N VAL A 488 13.85 -27.95 2.65
CA VAL A 488 14.53 -27.06 3.62
C VAL A 488 15.77 -26.43 2.99
N ILE A 489 16.56 -27.22 2.23
CA ILE A 489 17.73 -26.71 1.50
C ILE A 489 17.32 -25.60 0.52
N GLU A 490 16.27 -25.82 -0.28
CA GLU A 490 15.77 -24.83 -1.25
C GLU A 490 15.27 -23.55 -0.58
N ASN A 491 14.61 -23.67 0.57
CA ASN A 491 14.14 -22.52 1.33
C ASN A 491 15.30 -21.72 1.92
N ILE A 492 16.32 -22.37 2.48
CA ILE A 492 17.55 -21.68 2.95
C ILE A 492 18.28 -21.00 1.79
N HIS A 493 18.41 -21.68 0.64
CA HIS A 493 19.00 -21.09 -0.57
C HIS A 493 18.22 -19.85 -1.03
N THR A 494 16.90 -19.88 -0.97
CA THR A 494 16.04 -18.74 -1.30
C THR A 494 16.25 -17.56 -0.36
N ILE A 495 16.32 -17.81 0.95
CA ILE A 495 16.58 -16.78 1.97
C ILE A 495 17.95 -16.14 1.76
N ILE A 496 18.99 -16.95 1.50
CA ILE A 496 20.35 -16.47 1.27
C ILE A 496 20.46 -15.69 -0.03
N ALA A 497 19.83 -16.15 -1.11
CA ALA A 497 19.84 -15.45 -2.40
C ALA A 497 19.27 -14.03 -2.28
N ALA A 498 18.15 -13.89 -1.55
CA ALA A 498 17.53 -12.59 -1.29
C ALA A 498 18.45 -11.65 -0.51
N ALA A 499 19.13 -12.17 0.52
CA ALA A 499 20.08 -11.39 1.32
C ALA A 499 21.32 -10.98 0.52
N ALA A 500 21.80 -11.86 -0.38
CA ALA A 500 23.02 -11.67 -1.14
C ALA A 500 23.00 -10.43 -2.04
N VAL A 501 21.81 -9.94 -2.41
CA VAL A 501 21.64 -8.68 -3.15
C VAL A 501 22.20 -7.48 -2.37
N LYS A 502 22.19 -7.53 -1.03
CA LYS A 502 22.63 -6.44 -0.16
C LYS A 502 23.96 -6.73 0.54
N PHE A 503 24.61 -7.85 0.25
CA PHE A 503 25.86 -8.21 0.88
C PHE A 503 27.02 -7.31 0.42
N ASN A 504 27.89 -6.98 1.36
CA ASN A 504 29.19 -6.39 1.08
C ASN A 504 30.17 -7.44 0.52
N SER A 505 31.36 -6.99 0.11
CA SER A 505 32.34 -7.88 -0.52
C SER A 505 32.79 -9.03 0.40
N ASP A 506 32.93 -8.79 1.69
CA ASP A 506 33.42 -9.80 2.65
C ASP A 506 32.36 -10.88 2.89
N GLN A 507 31.09 -10.48 3.04
CA GLN A 507 29.96 -11.40 3.17
C GLN A 507 29.80 -12.29 1.92
N LEU A 508 29.88 -11.71 0.72
CA LEU A 508 29.81 -12.48 -0.54
C LEU A 508 30.97 -13.46 -0.66
N ASN A 509 32.20 -13.01 -0.40
CA ASN A 509 33.38 -13.88 -0.45
C ASN A 509 33.25 -15.04 0.55
N HIS A 510 32.80 -14.75 1.78
CA HIS A 510 32.57 -15.77 2.79
C HIS A 510 31.49 -16.78 2.38
N LEU A 511 30.38 -16.31 1.78
CA LEU A 511 29.35 -17.19 1.23
C LEU A 511 29.92 -18.14 0.17
N PHE A 512 30.74 -17.65 -0.76
CA PHE A 512 31.35 -18.50 -1.78
C PHE A 512 32.31 -19.53 -1.19
N VAL A 513 33.07 -19.17 -0.15
CA VAL A 513 33.90 -20.14 0.58
C VAL A 513 33.05 -21.24 1.24
N LEU A 514 31.89 -20.88 1.80
CA LEU A 514 30.96 -21.87 2.37
C LEU A 514 30.39 -22.80 1.30
N ILE A 515 30.00 -22.25 0.14
CA ILE A 515 29.51 -23.03 -1.01
C ILE A 515 30.59 -24.00 -1.52
N GLN A 516 31.83 -23.54 -1.68
CA GLN A 516 32.96 -24.38 -2.12
C GLN A 516 33.24 -25.51 -1.13
N LYS A 517 33.21 -25.25 0.19
CA LYS A 517 33.36 -26.31 1.20
C LYS A 517 32.25 -27.35 1.11
N SER A 518 30.99 -26.91 0.95
CA SER A 518 29.87 -27.82 0.76
C SER A 518 29.98 -28.60 -0.56
N TRP A 519 30.56 -28.01 -1.61
CA TRP A 519 30.76 -28.68 -2.89
C TRP A 519 31.65 -29.92 -2.78
N GLU A 520 32.71 -29.85 -1.97
CA GLU A 520 33.65 -30.95 -1.78
C GLU A 520 33.02 -32.16 -1.08
N THR A 521 32.11 -31.91 -0.11
CA THR A 521 31.59 -32.96 0.78
C THR A 521 30.23 -33.53 0.36
N GLU A 522 29.41 -32.76 -0.36
CA GLU A 522 28.01 -33.09 -0.60
C GLU A 522 27.78 -33.97 -1.84
N SER A 523 26.58 -34.55 -1.94
CA SER A 523 26.15 -35.38 -3.09
C SER A 523 25.89 -34.56 -4.35
N ASP A 524 25.92 -35.20 -5.53
CA ASP A 524 25.65 -34.54 -6.82
C ASP A 524 24.27 -33.85 -6.87
N ARG A 525 23.27 -34.41 -6.18
CA ARG A 525 21.94 -33.78 -6.08
C ARG A 525 22.00 -32.43 -5.35
N VAL A 526 22.80 -32.32 -4.30
CA VAL A 526 23.00 -31.07 -3.56
C VAL A 526 23.89 -30.12 -4.36
N ARG A 527 24.94 -30.63 -5.02
CA ARG A 527 25.77 -29.84 -5.95
C ARG A 527 24.94 -29.18 -7.05
N GLN A 528 23.95 -29.88 -7.62
CA GLN A 528 23.03 -29.28 -8.60
C GLN A 528 22.27 -28.07 -8.03
N LYS A 529 21.83 -28.16 -6.77
CA LYS A 529 21.16 -27.03 -6.09
C LYS A 529 22.11 -25.88 -5.78
N LEU A 530 23.35 -26.18 -5.40
CA LEU A 530 24.38 -25.17 -5.19
C LEU A 530 24.63 -24.35 -6.48
N LEU A 531 24.69 -25.02 -7.64
CA LEU A 531 24.79 -24.32 -8.94
C LEU A 531 23.58 -23.39 -9.15
N SER A 532 22.36 -23.88 -8.88
CA SER A 532 21.15 -23.09 -9.01
C SER A 532 21.11 -21.88 -8.06
N LEU A 533 21.59 -22.04 -6.82
CA LEU A 533 21.75 -20.94 -5.86
C LEU A 533 22.74 -19.89 -6.38
N ILE A 534 23.92 -20.32 -6.83
CA ILE A 534 24.94 -19.40 -7.37
C ILE A 534 24.37 -18.64 -8.57
N GLY A 535 23.70 -19.36 -9.49
CA GLY A 535 23.02 -18.77 -10.64
C GLY A 535 21.98 -17.72 -10.24
N ARG A 536 21.17 -18.04 -9.22
CA ARG A 536 20.15 -17.13 -8.67
C ARG A 536 20.74 -15.86 -8.06
N ILE A 537 21.81 -15.99 -7.26
CA ILE A 537 22.55 -14.83 -6.71
C ILE A 537 23.02 -13.93 -7.85
N GLY A 538 23.60 -14.50 -8.92
CA GLY A 538 24.07 -13.74 -10.07
C GLY A 538 22.97 -12.95 -10.80
N ARG A 539 21.75 -13.50 -10.86
CA ARG A 539 20.57 -12.85 -11.44
C ARG A 539 20.00 -11.76 -10.53
N GLU A 540 19.85 -12.05 -9.24
CA GLU A 540 19.17 -11.15 -8.29
C GLU A 540 20.05 -9.97 -7.87
N ALA A 541 21.38 -10.12 -7.83
CA ALA A 541 22.27 -9.09 -7.31
C ALA A 541 22.30 -7.81 -8.15
N ARG A 542 22.06 -7.85 -9.47
CA ARG A 542 22.07 -6.68 -10.40
C ARG A 542 23.27 -5.72 -10.30
N TYR A 543 24.34 -6.09 -9.58
CA TYR A 543 25.56 -5.32 -9.42
C TYR A 543 26.70 -5.99 -10.21
N GLU A 544 27.41 -5.18 -10.99
CA GLU A 544 28.49 -5.61 -11.89
C GLU A 544 29.54 -6.49 -11.18
N THR A 545 29.96 -6.07 -9.98
CA THR A 545 30.96 -6.76 -9.16
C THR A 545 30.48 -8.13 -8.69
N THR A 546 29.19 -8.26 -8.37
CA THR A 546 28.63 -9.53 -7.86
C THR A 546 28.41 -10.50 -9.00
N SER A 547 27.83 -10.06 -10.12
CA SER A 547 27.62 -10.91 -11.30
C SER A 547 28.95 -11.41 -11.88
N GLY A 548 30.00 -10.57 -11.91
CA GLY A 548 31.35 -11.00 -12.33
C GLY A 548 31.92 -12.11 -11.44
N LYS A 549 31.94 -11.90 -10.12
CA LYS A 549 32.40 -12.92 -9.16
C LYS A 549 31.60 -14.22 -9.24
N VAL A 550 30.28 -14.13 -9.40
CA VAL A 550 29.41 -15.31 -9.56
C VAL A 550 29.78 -16.11 -10.80
N LEU A 551 30.01 -15.43 -11.93
CA LEU A 551 30.45 -16.09 -13.17
C LEU A 551 31.83 -16.74 -13.01
N ASP A 552 32.76 -16.11 -12.27
CA ASP A 552 34.07 -16.70 -11.98
C ASP A 552 33.94 -17.97 -11.11
N VAL A 553 33.10 -17.96 -10.09
CA VAL A 553 32.85 -19.14 -9.24
C VAL A 553 32.19 -20.27 -10.03
N LEU A 554 31.17 -19.97 -10.84
CA LEU A 554 30.54 -20.97 -11.72
C LEU A 554 31.55 -21.55 -12.72
N TRP A 555 32.45 -20.70 -13.24
CA TRP A 555 33.51 -21.13 -14.15
C TRP A 555 34.46 -22.11 -13.46
N GLU A 556 34.97 -21.78 -12.28
CA GLU A 556 35.86 -22.65 -11.50
C GLU A 556 35.20 -24.01 -11.21
N LEU A 557 33.94 -24.01 -10.77
CA LEU A 557 33.22 -25.25 -10.45
C LEU A 557 32.97 -26.12 -11.69
N ALA A 558 32.66 -25.52 -12.84
CA ALA A 558 32.42 -26.25 -14.08
C ALA A 558 33.68 -26.92 -14.66
N HIS A 559 34.87 -26.40 -14.33
CA HIS A 559 36.16 -26.91 -14.81
C HIS A 559 36.83 -27.86 -13.83
N LEU A 560 36.20 -28.21 -12.70
CA LEU A 560 36.75 -29.21 -11.79
C LEU A 560 36.84 -30.57 -12.50
N PRO A 561 38.02 -31.24 -12.41
CA PRO A 561 38.21 -32.54 -13.05
C PRO A 561 37.26 -33.57 -12.45
N THR A 562 36.74 -34.48 -13.27
CA THR A 562 35.81 -35.57 -12.90
C THR A 562 34.34 -35.20 -12.64
N LEU A 563 33.90 -34.00 -13.03
CA LEU A 563 32.47 -33.64 -12.92
C LEU A 563 31.55 -34.49 -13.84
N PRO A 564 30.39 -34.96 -13.34
CA PRO A 564 29.33 -35.53 -14.15
C PRO A 564 28.82 -34.58 -15.24
N SER A 565 28.44 -35.13 -16.40
CA SER A 565 27.94 -34.34 -17.54
C SER A 565 26.65 -33.57 -17.20
N SER A 566 25.81 -34.07 -16.31
CA SER A 566 24.60 -33.38 -15.85
C SER A 566 24.92 -32.08 -15.10
N LEU A 567 25.91 -32.10 -14.20
CA LEU A 567 26.32 -30.92 -13.43
C LEU A 567 27.01 -29.87 -14.30
N ILE A 568 27.81 -30.28 -15.28
CA ILE A 568 28.40 -29.36 -16.27
C ILE A 568 27.30 -28.65 -17.06
N GLN A 569 26.26 -29.37 -17.48
CA GLN A 569 25.14 -28.79 -18.21
C GLN A 569 24.36 -27.80 -17.35
N GLN A 570 24.05 -28.15 -16.09
CA GLN A 570 23.42 -27.21 -15.17
C GLN A 570 24.26 -25.94 -15.00
N ALA A 571 25.58 -26.08 -14.81
CA ALA A 571 26.46 -24.93 -14.67
C ALA A 571 26.39 -24.04 -15.91
N LEU A 572 26.46 -24.61 -17.12
CA LEU A 572 26.34 -23.87 -18.38
C LEU A 572 24.98 -23.17 -18.54
N GLU A 573 23.89 -23.82 -18.15
CA GLU A 573 22.54 -23.24 -18.14
C GLU A 573 22.48 -22.01 -17.22
N GLU A 574 23.07 -22.07 -16.02
CA GLU A 574 23.13 -20.93 -15.09
C GLU A 574 24.00 -19.78 -15.63
N HIS A 575 25.17 -20.07 -16.23
CA HIS A 575 26.00 -19.06 -16.90
C HIS A 575 25.21 -18.34 -18.00
N LEU A 576 24.54 -19.10 -18.86
CA LEU A 576 23.75 -18.55 -19.96
C LEU A 576 22.63 -17.67 -19.44
N THR A 577 21.94 -18.10 -18.38
CA THR A 577 20.81 -17.37 -17.81
C THR A 577 21.26 -16.03 -17.19
N ILE A 578 22.44 -15.97 -16.58
CA ILE A 578 23.01 -14.70 -16.08
C ILE A 578 23.41 -13.80 -17.26
N LEU A 579 24.12 -14.35 -18.24
CA LEU A 579 24.66 -13.58 -19.38
C LEU A 579 23.59 -13.11 -20.37
N SER A 580 22.45 -13.80 -20.43
CA SER A 580 21.33 -13.43 -21.32
C SER A 580 20.57 -12.21 -20.83
N ASP A 581 20.69 -11.84 -19.55
CA ASP A 581 20.10 -10.60 -19.04
C ASP A 581 20.82 -9.38 -19.64
N ALA A 582 20.15 -8.71 -20.58
CA ALA A 582 20.67 -7.55 -21.29
C ALA A 582 20.76 -6.29 -20.43
N TYR A 583 19.96 -6.20 -19.36
CA TYR A 583 19.84 -5.01 -18.52
C TYR A 583 20.71 -5.10 -17.27
N ALA A 584 20.86 -6.29 -16.68
CA ALA A 584 21.63 -6.48 -15.45
C ALA A 584 23.13 -6.67 -15.67
N VAL A 585 23.54 -7.30 -16.78
CA VAL A 585 24.96 -7.60 -17.06
C VAL A 585 25.49 -6.71 -18.18
N LYS A 586 26.48 -5.86 -17.87
CA LYS A 586 27.10 -4.95 -18.85
C LYS A 586 27.83 -5.71 -19.96
N GLU A 587 27.87 -5.12 -21.16
CA GLU A 587 28.58 -5.67 -22.32
C GLU A 587 30.06 -5.98 -22.03
N ALA A 588 30.72 -5.19 -21.18
CA ALA A 588 32.11 -5.41 -20.80
C ALA A 588 32.34 -6.78 -20.12
N ILE A 589 31.44 -7.17 -19.20
CA ILE A 589 31.47 -8.50 -18.56
C ILE A 589 31.22 -9.59 -19.60
N LYS A 590 30.19 -9.42 -20.44
CA LYS A 590 29.87 -10.40 -21.49
C LYS A 590 31.05 -10.62 -22.42
N ARG A 591 31.70 -9.53 -22.86
CA ARG A 591 32.89 -9.58 -23.70
C ARG A 591 34.06 -10.25 -23.01
N SER A 592 34.33 -9.92 -21.75
CA SER A 592 35.38 -10.56 -20.96
C SER A 592 35.14 -12.07 -20.83
N TYR A 593 33.90 -12.47 -20.54
CA TYR A 593 33.51 -13.87 -20.43
C TYR A 593 33.64 -14.61 -21.77
N ILE A 594 33.22 -14.00 -22.89
CA ILE A 594 33.41 -14.56 -24.24
C ILE A 594 34.90 -14.78 -24.55
N ILE A 595 35.75 -13.82 -24.20
CA ILE A 595 37.22 -13.97 -24.36
C ILE A 595 37.72 -15.16 -23.56
N LYS A 596 37.27 -15.31 -22.30
CA LYS A 596 37.60 -16.46 -21.44
C LYS A 596 37.20 -17.80 -22.08
N CYS A 597 36.00 -17.89 -22.66
CA CYS A 597 35.55 -19.07 -23.42
C CYS A 597 36.44 -19.35 -24.63
N ILE A 598 36.80 -18.32 -25.40
CA ILE A 598 37.67 -18.47 -26.58
C ILE A 598 39.05 -18.97 -26.17
N GLU A 599 39.60 -18.47 -25.07
CA GLU A 599 40.90 -18.90 -24.53
C GLU A 599 40.86 -20.37 -24.07
N ASP A 600 39.78 -20.79 -23.44
CA ASP A 600 39.61 -22.18 -23.01
C ASP A 600 39.53 -23.16 -24.19
N ILE A 601 38.76 -22.81 -25.23
CA ILE A 601 38.72 -23.57 -26.49
C ILE A 601 40.10 -23.64 -27.16
N LYS A 602 40.91 -22.58 -27.03
CA LYS A 602 42.26 -22.51 -27.61
C LYS A 602 43.30 -23.31 -26.83
N ARG A 603 43.05 -23.74 -25.60
CA ARG A 603 44.02 -24.52 -24.79
C ARG A 603 44.30 -25.86 -25.47
N PRO A 604 45.52 -26.07 -26.03
CA PRO A 604 45.88 -27.33 -26.63
C PRO A 604 46.42 -28.25 -25.53
N GLY A 605 45.68 -29.28 -25.12
CA GLY A 605 46.27 -30.30 -24.23
C GLY A 605 45.36 -31.25 -23.45
N GLU A 606 44.11 -30.90 -23.15
CA GLU A 606 43.28 -31.76 -22.27
C GLU A 606 42.20 -32.57 -23.01
N TRP A 607 41.88 -32.19 -24.25
CA TRP A 607 40.87 -32.88 -25.06
C TRP A 607 41.39 -34.18 -25.71
N SER A 608 42.71 -34.33 -25.85
CA SER A 608 43.36 -35.47 -26.51
C SER A 608 43.46 -36.74 -25.64
N GLY A 609 43.21 -36.64 -24.33
CA GLY A 609 43.19 -37.80 -23.42
C GLY A 609 41.90 -38.64 -23.49
N LEU A 610 40.82 -38.09 -24.07
CA LEU A 610 39.49 -38.72 -24.10
C LEU A 610 39.22 -39.60 -25.33
N GLU A 611 40.06 -39.53 -26.37
CA GLU A 611 39.86 -40.32 -27.60
C GLU A 611 40.14 -41.83 -27.45
N LYS A 612 40.69 -42.27 -26.31
CA LYS A 612 40.97 -43.70 -26.08
C LYS A 612 39.81 -44.52 -25.49
N ASN A 613 38.74 -43.88 -24.98
CA ASN A 613 37.54 -44.60 -24.55
C ASN A 613 36.40 -44.43 -25.56
N LYS A 614 36.47 -45.26 -26.61
CA LYS A 614 35.54 -45.33 -27.75
C LYS A 614 34.13 -45.85 -27.41
N LYS A 615 33.59 -45.48 -26.24
CA LYS A 615 32.17 -45.72 -25.86
C LYS A 615 31.39 -44.46 -25.49
N ASP A 616 32.06 -43.33 -25.23
CA ASP A 616 31.37 -42.07 -24.90
C ASP A 616 31.62 -41.01 -25.98
N GLY A 617 31.06 -41.23 -27.17
CA GLY A 617 31.10 -40.29 -28.31
C GLY A 617 30.25 -39.03 -28.14
N PHE A 618 30.06 -38.52 -26.91
CA PHE A 618 29.07 -37.48 -26.60
C PHE A 618 29.65 -36.21 -25.97
N LYS A 619 30.97 -36.07 -25.83
CA LYS A 619 31.60 -34.93 -25.10
C LYS A 619 32.22 -33.84 -25.99
N ALA A 620 32.51 -34.10 -27.26
CA ALA A 620 33.12 -33.11 -28.17
C ALA A 620 32.12 -32.09 -28.75
N ALA A 621 30.81 -32.34 -28.68
CA ALA A 621 29.78 -31.52 -29.33
C ALA A 621 29.23 -30.37 -28.46
N ARG A 622 29.59 -30.28 -27.18
CA ARG A 622 28.78 -29.53 -26.20
C ARG A 622 28.88 -28.00 -26.23
N TRP A 623 29.92 -27.42 -26.82
CA TRP A 623 30.04 -25.96 -26.97
C TRP A 623 29.64 -25.45 -28.36
N ALA A 624 29.57 -26.33 -29.36
CA ALA A 624 29.19 -25.98 -30.73
C ALA A 624 27.65 -25.91 -30.92
N ASP A 625 26.88 -26.66 -30.14
CA ASP A 625 25.41 -26.78 -30.32
C ASP A 625 24.58 -25.65 -29.68
N TRP A 626 25.20 -24.73 -28.92
CA TRP A 626 24.48 -23.65 -28.21
C TRP A 626 24.78 -22.24 -28.76
N GLY A 627 24.84 -22.10 -30.09
CA GLY A 627 24.52 -20.82 -30.75
C GLY A 627 25.53 -19.67 -30.59
N LEU A 628 26.78 -19.93 -30.24
CA LEU A 628 27.87 -18.92 -30.30
C LEU A 628 28.59 -18.90 -31.66
N CYS A 629 27.91 -19.26 -32.75
CA CYS A 629 28.38 -19.01 -34.11
C CYS A 629 28.21 -17.52 -34.44
N LEU A 630 29.21 -16.69 -34.11
CA LEU A 630 29.50 -15.54 -34.95
C LEU A 630 29.85 -16.08 -36.35
N PRO A 631 29.24 -15.55 -37.43
CA PRO A 631 29.38 -16.13 -38.75
C PRO A 631 30.83 -15.99 -39.22
N ALA A 632 31.51 -17.13 -39.32
CA ALA A 632 32.76 -17.27 -40.05
C ALA A 632 32.51 -17.06 -41.55
N ARG A 633 32.40 -15.80 -41.98
CA ARG A 633 32.43 -15.37 -43.38
C ARG A 633 33.25 -14.10 -43.57
N LEU A 634 34.43 -14.04 -42.97
CA LEU A 634 35.47 -13.08 -43.32
C LEU A 634 36.83 -13.77 -43.23
N HIS A 635 37.11 -14.65 -44.20
CA HIS A 635 38.43 -14.87 -44.79
C HIS A 635 38.41 -16.14 -45.62
N ARG A 636 38.11 -15.98 -46.91
CA ARG A 636 38.81 -16.61 -48.05
C ARG A 636 38.20 -16.03 -49.33
N ASN A 637 39.09 -15.73 -50.28
CA ASN A 637 38.77 -15.34 -51.65
C ASN A 637 37.66 -16.19 -52.27
#